data_AF-A0A940V8U9-F1
#
_entry.id   AF-A0A940V8U9-F1
#
_cell.length_a   1.000
_cell.length_b   1.000
_cell.length_c   1.000
_cell.angle_alpha   90.00
_cell.angle_beta   90.00
_cell.angle_gamma   90.00
#
_symmetry.space_group_name_H-M   'P 1'
#
loop_
_entity.id
_entity.type
_entity.pdbx_description
1 polymer ?
#
loop_
_entity_poly.entity_id
_entity_poly.type
_entity_poly.pdbx_seq_one_letter_code
_entity_poly.pdbx_strand_id
1 'polypeptide(L)'
;GWALVEWLHRRQITVFGAVSGIISALVAITPAAGYVSTVSALLIGFIAGGVCYLAVSILKGKLGYDDALDVFGIHGIGGTWGTIATGIFADLSLNPQG
;
A
#
# COMPACT_ATOMS: atom_id res chain seq x y z
N GLY A 1 -2.44 -7.14 -2.04
CA GLY A 1 -1.04 -7.61 -1.99
C GLY A 1 -0.66 -8.23 -0.68
N TRP A 2 -0.93 -7.58 0.46
CA TRP A 2 -0.43 -8.00 1.77
C TRP A 2 -0.65 -9.48 2.08
N ALA A 3 -1.90 -9.96 2.06
CA ALA A 3 -2.21 -11.35 2.36
C ALA A 3 -1.48 -12.36 1.46
N LEU A 4 -1.28 -12.03 0.17
CA LEU A 4 -0.50 -12.86 -0.73
C LEU A 4 0.98 -12.90 -0.31
N VAL A 5 1.58 -11.74 -0.06
CA VAL A 5 3.00 -11.65 0.35
C VAL A 5 3.21 -12.30 1.72
N GLU A 6 2.27 -12.10 2.65
CA GLU A 6 2.27 -12.73 3.97
C GLU A 6 2.18 -14.25 3.85
N TRP A 7 1.29 -14.77 3.00
CA TRP A 7 1.21 -16.20 2.75
C TRP A 7 2.50 -16.75 2.10
N LEU A 8 3.11 -16.03 1.16
CA LEU A 8 4.37 -16.45 0.55
C LEU A 8 5.53 -16.45 1.56
N HIS A 9 5.59 -15.47 2.47
CA HIS A 9 6.66 -15.34 3.46
C HIS A 9 6.47 -16.25 4.69
N ARG A 10 5.26 -16.31 5.25
CA ARG A 10 4.95 -16.97 6.53
C ARG A 10 4.07 -18.21 6.41
N ARG A 11 3.58 -18.55 5.20
CA ARG A 11 2.63 -19.66 4.95
C ARG A 11 1.32 -19.58 5.74
N GLN A 12 0.99 -18.38 6.23
CA GLN A 12 -0.22 -18.09 6.98
C GLN A 12 -0.76 -16.72 6.56
N ILE A 13 -2.07 -16.54 6.69
CA ILE A 13 -2.73 -15.23 6.51
C ILE A 13 -3.33 -14.87 7.87
N THR A 14 -2.95 -13.72 8.42
CA THR A 14 -3.42 -13.29 9.73
C THR A 14 -4.54 -12.26 9.59
N VAL A 15 -5.44 -12.18 10.58
CA VAL A 15 -6.49 -11.16 10.59
C VAL A 15 -5.88 -9.76 10.67
N PHE A 16 -4.88 -9.56 11.53
CA PHE A 16 -4.16 -8.30 11.62
C PHE A 16 -3.45 -7.96 10.30
N GLY A 17 -2.82 -8.93 9.64
CA GLY A 17 -2.21 -8.74 8.32
C GLY A 17 -3.24 -8.37 7.25
N ALA A 18 -4.42 -9.00 7.23
CA ALA A 18 -5.50 -8.63 6.33
C ALA A 18 -5.98 -7.18 6.55
N VAL A 19 -6.16 -6.77 7.81
CA VAL A 19 -6.54 -5.39 8.16
C VAL A 19 -5.46 -4.39 7.74
N SER A 20 -4.17 -4.66 8.03
CA SER A 20 -3.05 -3.83 7.58
C SER A 20 -2.98 -3.76 6.05
N GLY A 21 -3.30 -4.84 5.36
CA GLY A 21 -3.44 -4.89 3.90
C GLY A 21 -4.54 -3.99 3.35
N ILE A 22 -5.69 -3.92 4.02
CA ILE A 22 -6.79 -3.03 3.65
C ILE A 22 -6.39 -1.57 3.90
N ILE A 23 -5.83 -1.27 5.06
CA ILE A 23 -5.43 0.11 5.40
C ILE A 23 -4.33 0.61 4.45
N SER A 24 -3.32 -0.21 4.15
CA SER A 24 -2.28 0.16 3.18
C SER A 24 -2.83 0.47 1.78
N ALA A 25 -3.84 -0.28 1.32
CA ALA A 25 -4.52 0.02 0.06
C ALA A 25 -5.31 1.33 0.13
N LEU A 26 -6.03 1.60 1.23
CA LEU A 26 -6.77 2.85 1.45
C LEU A 26 -5.83 4.07 1.49
N VAL A 27 -4.70 3.94 2.17
CA VAL A 27 -3.66 4.99 2.19
C VAL A 27 -3.15 5.24 0.77
N ALA A 28 -2.78 4.20 0.04
CA ALA A 28 -2.19 4.36 -1.28
C ALA A 28 -3.16 4.93 -2.33
N ILE A 29 -4.47 4.65 -2.21
CA ILE A 29 -5.46 5.21 -3.14
C ILE A 29 -5.87 6.65 -2.78
N THR A 30 -5.61 7.11 -1.56
CA THR A 30 -5.98 8.46 -1.10
C THR A 30 -5.53 9.58 -2.06
N PRO A 31 -4.27 9.65 -2.52
CA PRO A 31 -3.84 10.67 -3.47
C PRO A 31 -4.32 10.40 -4.91
N ALA A 32 -4.88 9.23 -5.23
CA ALA A 32 -5.23 8.81 -6.58
C ALA A 32 -6.74 8.77 -6.85
N ALA A 33 -7.59 8.85 -5.81
CA ALA A 33 -9.01 8.50 -5.85
C ALA A 33 -9.86 9.27 -6.88
N GLY A 34 -9.42 10.46 -7.32
CA GLY A 34 -10.10 11.27 -8.32
C GLY A 34 -9.44 11.31 -9.70
N TYR A 35 -8.36 10.55 -9.91
CA TYR A 35 -7.48 10.72 -11.08
C TYR A 35 -7.25 9.44 -11.88
N VAL A 36 -7.56 8.27 -11.30
CA VAL A 36 -7.19 6.97 -11.89
C VAL A 36 -8.41 6.09 -12.18
N SER A 37 -8.27 5.18 -13.14
CA SER A 37 -9.30 4.18 -13.45
C SER A 37 -9.49 3.16 -12.32
N THR A 38 -10.64 2.47 -12.29
CA THR A 38 -10.90 1.38 -11.33
C THR A 38 -9.86 0.27 -11.41
N VAL A 39 -9.38 -0.07 -12.62
CA VAL A 39 -8.36 -1.11 -12.80
C VAL A 39 -7.02 -0.65 -12.23
N SER A 40 -6.63 0.60 -12.50
CA SER A 40 -5.44 1.22 -11.90
C SER A 40 -5.54 1.23 -10.37
N ALA A 41 -6.69 1.59 -9.81
CA ALA A 41 -6.92 1.60 -8.37
C ALA A 41 -6.70 0.23 -7.70
N LEU A 42 -7.19 -0.85 -8.33
CA LEU A 42 -6.95 -2.21 -7.85
C LEU A 42 -5.46 -2.57 -7.88
N LEU A 43 -4.74 -2.19 -8.93
CA LEU A 43 -3.29 -2.42 -9.04
C LEU A 43 -2.51 -1.63 -7.98
N ILE A 44 -2.82 -0.35 -7.80
CA ILE A 44 -2.20 0.53 -6.79
C ILE A 44 -2.35 -0.07 -5.41
N GLY A 45 -3.58 -0.44 -5.01
CA GLY A 45 -3.86 -1.04 -3.71
C GLY A 45 -3.23 -2.42 -3.55
N PHE A 46 -3.19 -3.22 -4.62
CA PHE A 46 -2.54 -4.53 -4.58
C PHE A 46 -1.03 -4.40 -4.32
N ILE A 47 -0.34 -3.52 -5.05
CA ILE A 47 1.09 -3.26 -4.87
C ILE A 47 1.36 -2.65 -3.49
N ALA A 48 0.55 -1.67 -3.07
CA ALA A 48 0.67 -1.02 -1.77
C ALA A 48 0.71 -2.03 -0.62
N GLY A 49 -0.24 -2.98 -0.60
CA GLY A 49 -0.25 -4.00 0.44
C GLY A 49 0.99 -4.90 0.44
N GLY A 50 1.60 -5.16 -0.72
CA GLY A 50 2.86 -5.91 -0.79
C GLY A 50 4.05 -5.11 -0.28
N VAL A 51 4.19 -3.86 -0.74
CA VAL A 51 5.30 -2.97 -0.35
C VAL A 51 5.25 -2.63 1.15
N CYS A 52 4.06 -2.33 1.67
CA CYS A 52 3.88 -2.03 3.10
C CYS A 52 4.15 -3.27 3.97
N TYR A 53 3.81 -4.48 3.50
CA TYR A 53 4.17 -5.71 4.21
C TYR A 53 5.69 -5.84 4.36
N LEU A 54 6.45 -5.58 3.30
CA LEU A 54 7.91 -5.65 3.33
C LEU A 54 8.50 -4.60 4.29
N ALA A 55 7.95 -3.40 4.29
CA ALA A 55 8.36 -2.34 5.22
C ALA A 55 8.14 -2.77 6.69
N VAL A 56 6.93 -3.25 7.01
CA VAL A 56 6.52 -3.59 8.38
C VAL A 56 7.17 -4.89 8.87
N SER A 57 7.15 -5.95 8.07
CA SER A 57 7.53 -7.29 8.50
C SER A 57 9.03 -7.58 8.36
N ILE A 58 9.75 -6.81 7.55
CA ILE A 58 11.17 -7.07 7.25
C ILE A 58 12.02 -5.83 7.55
N LEU A 59 11.68 -4.68 6.96
CA LEU A 59 12.53 -3.49 7.04
C LEU A 59 12.58 -2.93 8.47
N LYS A 60 11.46 -2.88 9.18
CA LYS A 60 11.38 -2.48 10.59
C LYS A 60 12.38 -3.22 11.48
N GLY A 61 12.32 -4.56 11.45
CA GLY A 61 13.23 -5.40 12.23
C GLY A 61 14.71 -5.25 11.81
N LYS A 62 14.98 -5.01 10.52
CA LYS A 62 16.34 -4.78 10.03
C LYS A 62 16.91 -3.42 10.42
N LEU A 63 16.08 -2.38 10.45
CA LEU A 63 16.49 -1.02 10.80
C LEU A 63 16.43 -0.74 12.30
N GLY A 64 15.80 -1.63 13.09
CA GLY A 64 15.78 -1.54 14.55
C GLY A 64 14.95 -0.38 15.10
N TYR A 65 14.09 0.23 14.29
CA TYR A 65 13.16 1.24 14.79
C TYR A 65 11.92 0.57 15.38
N ASP A 66 11.40 1.16 16.45
CA ASP A 66 10.11 0.76 17.02
C ASP A 66 8.99 1.61 16.41
N ASP A 67 7.94 0.93 15.99
CA ASP A 67 6.75 1.51 15.37
C ASP A 67 5.56 0.70 15.84
N ALA A 68 5.06 1.02 17.04
CA ALA A 68 4.13 0.17 17.76
C ALA A 68 2.84 -0.16 16.98
N LEU A 69 2.43 0.72 16.06
CA LEU A 69 1.22 0.58 15.26
C LEU A 69 1.49 0.44 13.75
N ASP A 70 2.76 0.23 13.37
CA ASP A 70 3.21 0.13 11.98
C ASP A 70 2.83 1.35 11.11
N VAL A 71 2.69 2.53 11.73
CA VAL A 71 2.22 3.77 11.10
C VAL A 71 3.18 4.21 10.01
N PHE A 72 4.49 4.16 10.26
CA PHE A 72 5.47 4.57 9.26
C PHE A 72 5.44 3.62 8.05
N GLY A 73 5.37 2.32 8.31
CA GLY A 73 5.32 1.30 7.25
C GLY A 73 4.06 1.37 6.42
N ILE A 74 2.91 1.69 7.01
CA ILE A 74 1.62 1.76 6.31
C ILE A 74 1.37 3.15 5.70
N HIS A 75 1.49 4.22 6.49
CA HIS A 75 1.21 5.59 6.05
C HIS A 75 2.37 6.21 5.29
N GLY A 76 3.59 6.11 5.83
CA GLY A 76 4.78 6.70 5.22
C GLY A 76 5.13 6.05 3.89
N ILE A 77 5.34 4.73 3.90
CA ILE A 77 5.70 3.98 2.68
C ILE A 77 4.50 3.84 1.74
N GLY A 78 3.32 3.48 2.26
CA GLY A 78 2.10 3.35 1.45
C GLY A 78 1.65 4.67 0.83
N GLY A 79 1.74 5.77 1.56
CA GLY A 79 1.44 7.11 1.06
C GLY A 79 2.43 7.55 -0.01
N THR A 80 3.72 7.30 0.19
CA THR A 80 4.76 7.59 -0.81
C THR A 80 4.53 6.81 -2.10
N TRP A 81 4.25 5.51 -2.00
CA TRP A 81 3.85 4.71 -3.16
C TRP A 81 2.59 5.28 -3.82
N GLY A 82 1.56 5.60 -3.05
CA GLY A 82 0.32 6.20 -3.55
C GLY A 82 0.56 7.47 -4.35
N THR A 83 1.34 8.42 -3.82
CA THR A 83 1.66 9.68 -4.49
C THR A 83 2.42 9.46 -5.80
N ILE A 84 3.41 8.56 -5.80
CA ILE A 84 4.14 8.19 -7.02
C ILE A 84 3.19 7.55 -8.03
N ALA A 85 2.34 6.62 -7.57
CA ALA A 85 1.42 5.90 -8.42
C ALA A 85 0.33 6.81 -9.01
N THR A 86 -0.15 7.82 -8.28
CA THR A 86 -1.03 8.86 -8.83
C THR A 86 -0.39 9.50 -10.06
N GLY A 87 0.86 9.95 -9.97
CA GLY A 87 1.55 10.58 -11.11
C GLY A 87 1.77 9.64 -12.30
N ILE A 88 1.82 8.33 -12.07
CA ILE A 88 1.99 7.32 -13.12
C ILE A 88 0.65 6.97 -13.79
N PHE A 89 -0.42 6.86 -13.02
CA PHE A 89 -1.71 6.31 -13.47
C PHE A 89 -2.82 7.35 -13.66
N ALA A 90 -2.54 8.64 -13.42
CA ALA A 90 -3.47 9.73 -13.67
C ALA A 90 -3.90 9.76 -15.14
N ASP A 91 -5.20 9.92 -15.37
CA ASP A 91 -5.81 9.90 -16.69
C ASP A 91 -6.67 11.14 -16.92
N LEU A 92 -6.25 11.98 -17.88
CA LEU A 92 -6.93 13.22 -18.24
C LEU A 92 -8.33 13.01 -18.81
N SER A 93 -8.62 11.81 -19.36
CA SER A 93 -9.95 11.45 -19.82
C SER A 93 -10.93 11.22 -18.67
N LEU A 94 -10.41 10.88 -17.48
CA LEU A 94 -11.18 10.73 -16.25
C LEU A 94 -11.23 12.04 -15.46
N ASN A 95 -10.13 12.77 -15.41
CA ASN A 95 -10.04 14.06 -14.73
C ASN A 95 -9.12 15.05 -15.47
N PRO A 96 -9.67 16.11 -16.10
CA PRO A 96 -8.87 17.11 -16.82
C PRO A 96 -7.87 17.88 -15.96
N GLN A 97 -7.97 17.81 -14.62
CA GLN A 97 -7.09 18.52 -13.70
C GLN A 97 -5.79 17.77 -13.38
N GLY A 98 -5.68 16.50 -13.79
CA GLY A 98 -4.48 15.67 -13.59
C GLY A 98 -4.41 15.02 -12.22
#